data_AF-A0A223HZL5-F1
#
_entry.id   AF-A0A223HZL5-F1
#
_cell.length_a   1.000
_cell.length_b   1.000
_cell.length_c   1.000
_cell.angle_alpha   90.00
_cell.angle_beta   90.00
_cell.angle_gamma   90.00
#
_symmetry.space_group_name_H-M   'P 1'
#
loop_
_entity.id
_entity.type
_entity.pdbx_description
1 polymer ?
#
loop_
_entity_poly.entity_id
_entity_poly.type
_entity_poly.pdbx_seq_one_letter_code
_entity_poly.pdbx_strand_id
1 'polypeptide(L)'
;MLEISLNENEINFKDLEVEIYKLVCEEACKIMAQILMEIDDMLLEKRDKKEYRCKGKKHTNIKTIMGTVEFDKRIYGHINSEGKKEYVYLLDEYLKMDAIGHISTNLIEKVVENVTEMSYREAAKNIVSIFKLAVPKFSNYDGTFYSHKNIFSQIITA
;
A
#
# COMPACT_ATOMS: atom_id res chain seq x y z
N MET A 1 -13.03 16.14 8.89
CA MET A 1 -14.50 16.25 8.99
C MET A 1 -14.99 16.72 7.63
N LEU A 2 -16.04 16.10 7.08
CA LEU A 2 -16.64 16.54 5.81
C LEU A 2 -17.20 17.96 5.95
N GLU A 3 -16.59 18.94 5.30
CA GLU A 3 -17.20 20.25 5.12
C GLU A 3 -18.13 20.17 3.90
N ILE A 4 -19.39 19.87 4.16
CA ILE A 4 -20.43 19.92 3.12
C ILE A 4 -20.86 21.39 3.00
N SER A 5 -20.27 22.11 2.05
CA SER A 5 -20.80 23.41 1.61
C SER A 5 -21.82 23.17 0.51
N LEU A 6 -23.07 23.57 0.73
CA LEU A 6 -24.12 23.58 -0.28
C LEU A 6 -23.86 24.75 -1.25
N ASN A 7 -22.86 24.61 -2.12
CA ASN A 7 -22.79 25.49 -3.30
C ASN A 7 -23.84 25.03 -4.31
N GLU A 8 -24.46 25.98 -5.00
CA GLU A 8 -25.62 25.85 -5.90
C GLU A 8 -25.42 24.92 -7.13
N ASN A 9 -24.37 24.08 -7.15
CA ASN A 9 -24.17 23.03 -8.13
C ASN A 9 -24.67 21.70 -7.54
N GLU A 10 -25.67 21.10 -8.19
CA GLU A 10 -26.29 19.82 -7.82
C GLU A 10 -25.25 18.72 -7.55
N ILE A 11 -24.92 18.50 -6.27
CA ILE A 11 -24.20 17.29 -5.85
C ILE A 11 -25.17 16.13 -6.06
N ASN A 12 -24.93 15.31 -7.08
CA ASN A 12 -25.72 14.09 -7.30
C ASN A 12 -25.26 12.99 -6.32
N PHE A 13 -26.12 11.98 -6.11
CA PHE A 13 -25.86 10.89 -5.16
C PHE A 13 -24.56 10.12 -5.45
N LYS A 14 -24.20 9.98 -6.73
CA LYS A 14 -22.98 9.27 -7.14
C LYS A 14 -21.72 10.02 -6.71
N ASP A 15 -21.71 11.34 -6.84
CA ASP A 15 -20.56 12.16 -6.43
C ASP A 15 -20.42 12.18 -4.91
N LEU A 16 -21.54 12.20 -4.17
CA LEU A 16 -21.54 12.07 -2.72
C LEU A 16 -21.00 10.71 -2.25
N GLU A 17 -21.43 9.62 -2.88
CA GLU A 17 -20.96 8.26 -2.56
C GLU A 17 -19.44 8.12 -2.75
N VAL A 18 -18.92 8.64 -3.88
CA VAL A 18 -17.48 8.65 -4.17
C VAL A 18 -16.71 9.46 -3.13
N GLU A 19 -17.24 10.61 -2.69
CA GLU A 19 -16.56 11.46 -1.72
C GLU A 19 -16.52 10.83 -0.33
N ILE A 20 -17.62 10.23 0.12
CA ILE A 20 -17.68 9.48 1.38
C ILE A 20 -16.71 8.29 1.33
N TYR A 21 -16.71 7.54 0.23
CA TYR A 21 -15.81 6.40 0.06
C TYR A 21 -14.33 6.79 0.21
N LYS A 22 -13.90 7.87 -0.47
CA LYS A 22 -12.54 8.39 -0.36
C LYS A 22 -12.14 8.70 1.08
N LEU A 23 -13.00 9.41 1.80
CA LEU A 23 -12.71 9.82 3.17
C LEU A 23 -12.59 8.64 4.13
N VAL A 24 -13.46 7.65 3.97
CA VAL A 24 -13.37 6.41 4.75
C VAL A 24 -12.07 5.68 4.42
N CYS A 25 -11.69 5.62 3.13
CA CYS A 25 -10.45 5.00 2.70
C CYS A 25 -9.19 5.73 3.23
N GLU A 26 -9.20 7.06 3.26
CA GLU A 26 -8.12 7.86 3.82
C GLU A 26 -7.94 7.60 5.33
N GLU A 27 -9.05 7.58 6.09
CA GLU A 27 -9.00 7.25 7.51
C GLU A 27 -8.63 5.78 7.75
N ALA A 28 -9.13 4.86 6.92
CA ALA A 28 -8.76 3.44 7.00
C ALA A 28 -7.25 3.24 6.75
N CYS A 29 -6.63 3.98 5.83
CA CYS A 29 -5.18 3.94 5.62
C CYS A 29 -4.41 4.42 6.87
N LYS A 30 -4.88 5.47 7.55
CA LYS A 30 -4.27 5.94 8.80
C LYS A 30 -4.39 4.92 9.92
N ILE A 31 -5.58 4.34 10.09
CA ILE A 31 -5.85 3.29 11.08
C ILE A 31 -4.95 2.07 10.80
N MET A 32 -4.83 1.65 9.54
CA MET A 32 -3.95 0.55 9.15
C MET A 32 -2.49 0.85 9.51
N ALA A 33 -2.00 2.06 9.21
CA ALA A 33 -0.64 2.47 9.58
C ALA A 33 -0.42 2.42 11.10
N GLN A 34 -1.40 2.88 11.89
CA GLN A 34 -1.34 2.80 13.36
C GLN A 34 -1.26 1.37 13.86
N ILE A 35 -2.14 0.48 13.38
CA ILE A 35 -2.13 -0.94 13.76
C ILE A 35 -0.78 -1.59 13.40
N LEU A 36 -0.23 -1.31 12.21
CA LEU A 36 1.08 -1.83 11.81
C LEU A 36 2.20 -1.38 12.75
N MET A 37 2.17 -0.11 13.20
CA MET A 37 3.14 0.41 14.16
C MET A 37 2.96 -0.19 15.56
N GLU A 38 1.72 -0.42 16.00
CA GLU A 38 1.44 -1.09 17.27
C GLU A 38 1.95 -2.53 17.27
N ILE A 39 1.74 -3.26 16.17
CA ILE A 39 2.30 -4.61 16.01
C ILE A 39 3.84 -4.55 16.03
N ASP A 40 4.46 -3.58 15.36
CA ASP A 40 5.92 -3.39 15.40
C ASP A 40 6.43 -3.10 16.83
N ASP A 41 5.68 -2.32 17.63
CA ASP A 41 5.97 -2.08 19.05
C ASP A 41 5.86 -3.36 19.89
N MET A 42 4.81 -4.15 19.69
CA MET A 42 4.67 -5.45 20.36
C MET A 42 5.80 -6.42 19.99
N LEU A 43 6.25 -6.41 18.73
CA LEU A 43 7.38 -7.22 18.27
C LEU A 43 8.70 -6.74 18.89
N LEU A 44 8.88 -5.43 19.06
CA LEU A 44 10.03 -4.89 19.79
C LEU A 44 10.08 -5.46 21.20
N GLU A 45 8.96 -5.50 21.93
CA GLU A 45 8.94 -5.99 23.31
C GLU A 45 9.20 -7.50 23.40
N LYS A 46 8.61 -8.28 22.49
CA LYS A 46 8.65 -9.75 22.51
C LYS A 46 9.91 -10.36 21.90
N ARG A 47 10.71 -9.60 21.14
CA ARG A 47 11.87 -10.13 20.43
C ARG A 47 12.90 -10.76 21.38
N ASP A 48 13.66 -11.72 20.85
CA ASP A 48 14.90 -12.13 21.50
C ASP A 48 15.94 -11.00 21.38
N LYS A 49 16.24 -10.36 22.52
CA LYS A 49 17.19 -9.23 22.59
C LYS A 49 18.65 -9.65 22.35
N LYS A 50 18.99 -10.92 22.50
CA LYS A 50 20.33 -11.46 22.22
C LYS A 50 20.53 -11.64 20.72
N GLU A 51 19.48 -12.07 20.04
CA GLU A 51 19.50 -12.39 18.62
C GLU A 51 19.20 -11.17 17.74
N TYR A 52 18.24 -10.34 18.13
CA TYR A 52 17.73 -9.23 17.33
C TYR A 52 17.94 -7.87 18.01
N ARG A 53 18.99 -7.17 17.56
CA ARG A 53 19.27 -5.81 18.03
C ARG A 53 18.60 -4.79 17.12
N CYS A 54 17.68 -4.00 17.68
CA CYS A 54 17.06 -2.88 16.96
C CYS A 54 18.13 -1.85 16.54
N LYS A 55 18.12 -1.49 15.25
CA LYS A 55 19.07 -0.56 14.61
C LYS A 55 18.47 0.78 14.24
N GLY A 56 17.14 0.89 14.26
CA GLY A 56 16.41 2.11 13.92
C GLY A 56 15.08 1.79 13.26
N LYS A 57 14.43 2.84 12.77
CA LYS A 57 13.21 2.76 11.96
C LYS A 57 13.53 3.14 10.52
N LYS A 58 12.80 2.56 9.59
CA LYS A 58 12.83 2.88 8.16
C LYS A 58 11.42 3.17 7.69
N HIS A 59 11.26 4.30 7.04
CA HIS A 59 10.00 4.66 6.41
C HIS A 59 9.73 3.76 5.20
N THR A 60 8.50 3.28 5.09
CA THR A 60 8.03 2.44 3.99
C THR A 60 6.59 2.77 3.64
N ASN A 61 6.16 2.33 2.47
CA ASN A 61 4.76 2.40 2.06
C ASN A 61 4.32 1.05 1.50
N ILE A 62 3.01 0.81 1.51
CA ILE A 62 2.36 -0.32 0.87
C ILE A 62 1.12 0.17 0.14
N LYS A 63 1.00 -0.19 -1.13
CA LYS A 63 -0.19 0.06 -1.94
C LYS A 63 -1.22 -1.02 -1.65
N THR A 64 -2.40 -0.60 -1.22
CA THR A 64 -3.54 -1.45 -0.91
C THR A 64 -4.74 -1.06 -1.77
N ILE A 65 -5.82 -1.85 -1.70
CA ILE A 65 -7.10 -1.51 -2.32
C ILE A 65 -7.72 -0.21 -1.78
N MET A 66 -7.40 0.17 -0.54
CA MET A 66 -7.92 1.39 0.10
C MET A 66 -7.08 2.63 -0.22
N GLY A 67 -5.87 2.45 -0.74
CA GLY A 67 -4.91 3.53 -0.93
C GLY A 67 -3.50 3.15 -0.50
N THR A 68 -2.61 4.15 -0.46
CA THR A 68 -1.22 3.95 -0.03
C THR A 68 -1.13 4.14 1.49
N VAL A 69 -0.71 3.09 2.19
CA VAL A 69 -0.46 3.10 3.63
C VAL A 69 1.01 3.41 3.86
N GLU A 70 1.31 4.55 4.47
CA GLU A 70 2.67 4.99 4.81
C GLU A 70 2.92 4.76 6.31
N PHE A 71 4.03 4.10 6.65
CA PHE A 71 4.37 3.79 8.03
C PHE A 71 5.87 3.54 8.21
N ASP A 72 6.34 3.60 9.46
CA ASP A 72 7.72 3.29 9.80
C ASP A 72 7.81 1.88 10.37
N LYS A 73 8.75 1.07 9.85
CA LYS A 73 9.06 -0.26 10.38
C LYS A 73 10.47 -0.35 10.95
N ARG A 74 10.68 -1.18 11.98
CA ARG A 74 12.01 -1.32 12.58
C ARG A 74 12.92 -2.27 11.81
N ILE A 75 14.21 -1.90 11.78
CA ILE A 75 15.27 -2.76 11.27
C ILE A 75 15.93 -3.47 12.45
N TYR A 76 16.02 -4.79 12.36
CA TYR A 76 16.71 -5.63 13.33
C TYR A 76 17.99 -6.19 12.72
N GLY A 77 19.11 -5.98 13.40
CA GLY A 77 20.36 -6.64 13.07
C GLY A 77 20.42 -8.00 13.74
N HIS A 78 20.73 -9.03 12.96
CA HIS A 78 20.98 -10.41 13.39
C HIS A 78 22.34 -10.89 12.85
N ILE A 79 22.96 -11.86 13.52
CA ILE A 79 24.18 -12.51 13.05
C ILE A 79 23.81 -13.93 12.67
N ASN A 80 23.89 -14.23 11.37
CA ASN A 80 23.56 -15.55 10.88
C ASN A 80 24.57 -16.61 11.37
N SER A 81 24.27 -17.89 11.11
CA SER A 81 25.13 -19.02 11.48
C SER A 81 26.55 -18.97 10.88
N GLU A 82 26.76 -18.19 9.80
CA GLU A 82 28.07 -17.94 9.18
C GLU A 82 28.81 -16.73 9.77
N GLY A 83 28.26 -16.08 10.80
CA GLY A 83 28.85 -14.89 11.43
C GLY A 83 28.65 -13.58 10.65
N LYS A 84 27.84 -13.57 9.59
CA LYS A 84 27.53 -12.37 8.80
C LYS A 84 26.40 -11.58 9.43
N LYS A 85 26.50 -10.26 9.39
CA LYS A 85 25.43 -9.35 9.85
C LYS A 85 24.35 -9.24 8.78
N GLU A 86 23.14 -9.61 9.15
CA GLU A 86 21.95 -9.49 8.32
C GLU A 86 20.96 -8.52 8.95
N TYR A 87 20.12 -7.93 8.11
CA TYR A 87 19.07 -7.00 8.53
C TYR A 87 17.72 -7.58 8.16
N VAL A 88 16.87 -7.77 9.17
CA VAL A 88 15.53 -8.32 9.01
C VAL A 88 14.48 -7.35 9.52
N TYR A 89 13.27 -7.51 9.01
CA TYR A 89 12.08 -6.76 9.44
C TYR A 89 11.12 -7.77 10.07
N LEU A 90 11.09 -7.83 11.41
CA LEU A 90 10.23 -8.77 12.13
C LEU A 90 8.74 -8.58 11.80
N LEU A 91 8.34 -7.36 11.47
CA LEU A 91 6.97 -7.05 11.04
C LEU A 91 6.61 -7.78 9.74
N ASP A 92 7.52 -7.83 8.77
CA ASP A 92 7.31 -8.48 7.48
C ASP A 92 7.17 -10.01 7.67
N GLU A 93 8.02 -10.59 8.52
CA GLU A 93 8.01 -12.01 8.87
C GLU A 93 6.73 -12.41 9.64
N TYR A 94 6.34 -11.59 10.62
CA TYR A 94 5.18 -11.86 11.46
C TYR A 94 3.87 -11.82 10.68
N LEU A 95 3.69 -10.81 9.84
CA LEU A 95 2.49 -10.65 9.03
C LEU A 95 2.51 -11.52 7.77
N LYS A 96 3.59 -12.27 7.53
CA LYS A 96 3.86 -12.96 6.26
C LYS A 96 3.50 -12.03 5.10
N MET A 97 4.06 -10.82 5.13
CA MET A 97 3.71 -9.80 4.15
C MET A 97 4.14 -10.30 2.76
N ASP A 98 3.21 -10.94 2.06
CA ASP A 98 3.33 -11.31 0.64
C ASP A 98 3.16 -10.07 -0.24
N ALA A 99 3.77 -8.96 0.19
CA ALA A 99 3.77 -7.70 -0.52
C ALA A 99 4.91 -7.72 -1.54
N ILE A 100 4.63 -8.19 -2.76
CA ILE A 100 5.59 -8.11 -3.87
C ILE A 100 5.83 -6.62 -4.17
N GLY A 101 7.03 -6.13 -3.90
CA GLY A 101 7.45 -4.77 -4.29
C GLY A 101 6.58 -3.64 -3.73
N HIS A 102 6.13 -3.74 -2.47
CA HIS A 102 5.26 -2.75 -1.80
C HIS A 102 3.80 -2.73 -2.30
N ILE A 103 3.30 -3.82 -2.89
CA ILE A 103 1.92 -3.95 -3.33
C ILE A 103 1.26 -5.11 -2.58
N SER A 104 0.09 -4.89 -1.97
CA SER A 104 -0.64 -5.96 -1.27
C SER A 104 -1.11 -7.05 -2.23
N THR A 105 -1.09 -8.31 -1.81
CA THR A 105 -1.60 -9.46 -2.58
C THR A 105 -3.04 -9.26 -3.04
N ASN A 106 -3.93 -8.79 -2.15
CA ASN A 106 -5.34 -8.52 -2.49
C ASN A 106 -5.50 -7.56 -3.70
N LEU A 107 -4.59 -6.60 -3.81
CA LEU A 107 -4.57 -5.67 -4.93
C LEU A 107 -4.07 -6.34 -6.20
N ILE A 108 -3.05 -7.20 -6.10
CA ILE A 108 -2.55 -8.00 -7.23
C ILE A 108 -3.65 -8.93 -7.73
N GLU A 109 -4.32 -9.66 -6.83
CA GLU A 109 -5.45 -10.53 -7.16
C GLU A 109 -6.53 -9.75 -7.90
N LYS A 110 -6.89 -8.55 -7.41
CA LYS A 110 -7.90 -7.71 -8.08
C LYS A 110 -7.46 -7.23 -9.45
N VAL A 111 -6.18 -6.93 -9.63
CA VAL A 111 -5.60 -6.55 -10.92
C VAL A 111 -5.67 -7.74 -11.90
N VAL A 112 -5.28 -8.94 -11.45
CA VAL A 112 -5.27 -10.16 -12.27
C VAL A 112 -6.68 -10.52 -12.72
N GLU A 113 -7.67 -10.51 -11.82
CA GLU A 113 -9.09 -10.73 -12.17
C GLU A 113 -9.52 -9.80 -13.31
N ASN A 114 -9.25 -8.50 -13.19
CA ASN A 114 -9.62 -7.54 -14.21
C ASN A 114 -8.93 -7.83 -15.54
N VAL A 115 -7.62 -8.12 -15.54
CA VAL A 115 -6.86 -8.40 -16.78
C VAL A 115 -7.35 -9.67 -17.49
N THR A 116 -7.88 -10.65 -16.76
CA THR A 116 -8.46 -11.86 -17.37
C THR A 116 -9.82 -11.64 -18.02
N GLU A 117 -10.57 -10.63 -17.59
CA GLU A 117 -11.94 -10.37 -18.05
C GLU A 117 -12.03 -9.32 -19.16
N MET A 118 -11.01 -8.49 -19.37
CA MET A 118 -11.04 -7.39 -20.32
C MET A 118 -9.70 -7.15 -21.02
N SER A 119 -9.68 -6.29 -22.03
CA SER A 119 -8.42 -5.96 -22.71
C SER A 119 -7.44 -5.28 -21.76
N TYR A 120 -6.12 -5.46 -21.97
CA TYR A 120 -5.09 -4.81 -21.15
C TYR A 120 -5.27 -3.29 -20.98
N ARG A 121 -5.76 -2.60 -22.02
CA ARG A 121 -6.04 -1.16 -21.98
C ARG A 121 -7.23 -0.83 -21.08
N GLU A 122 -8.26 -1.66 -21.11
CA GLU A 122 -9.44 -1.50 -20.24
C GLU A 122 -9.12 -1.88 -18.81
N ALA A 123 -8.34 -2.94 -18.59
CA ALA A 123 -7.86 -3.34 -17.28
C ALA A 123 -7.03 -2.23 -16.65
N ALA A 124 -6.09 -1.63 -17.41
CA ALA A 124 -5.32 -0.49 -16.93
C ALA A 124 -6.21 0.71 -16.56
N LYS A 125 -7.25 1.01 -17.35
CA LYS A 125 -8.20 2.09 -17.04
C LYS A 125 -9.02 1.79 -15.79
N ASN A 126 -9.47 0.55 -15.61
CA ASN A 126 -10.26 0.13 -14.46
C ASN A 126 -9.43 0.07 -13.17
N ILE A 127 -8.19 -0.41 -13.27
CA ILE A 127 -7.26 -0.38 -12.15
C ILE A 127 -7.02 1.07 -11.74
N VAL A 128 -6.70 1.96 -12.71
CA VAL A 128 -6.54 3.39 -12.43
C VAL A 128 -7.80 4.03 -11.88
N SER A 129 -9.01 3.64 -12.31
CA SER A 129 -10.25 4.19 -11.74
C SER A 129 -10.47 3.73 -10.30
N ILE A 130 -10.26 2.44 -10.00
CA ILE A 130 -10.28 1.89 -8.63
C ILE A 130 -9.27 2.64 -7.75
N PHE A 131 -8.06 2.91 -8.26
CA PHE A 131 -7.06 3.70 -7.54
C PHE A 131 -7.40 5.19 -7.41
N LYS A 132 -8.04 5.81 -8.41
CA LYS A 132 -8.46 7.22 -8.36
C LYS A 132 -9.57 7.45 -7.33
N LEU A 133 -10.38 6.43 -7.04
CA LEU A 133 -11.37 6.45 -5.96
C LEU A 133 -10.70 6.34 -4.57
N ALA A 134 -9.46 5.85 -4.49
CA ALA A 134 -8.71 5.65 -3.25
C ALA A 134 -7.59 6.69 -3.02
N VAL A 135 -7.08 7.39 -4.06
CA VAL A 135 -5.95 8.33 -3.95
C VAL A 135 -6.07 9.49 -4.98
N PRO A 136 -6.14 10.78 -4.55
CA PRO A 136 -6.25 11.91 -5.47
C PRO A 136 -4.94 12.33 -6.19
N LYS A 137 -3.76 11.84 -5.77
CA LYS A 137 -2.46 12.21 -6.36
C LYS A 137 -2.17 11.67 -7.78
N PHE A 138 -3.13 10.97 -8.41
CA PHE A 138 -3.03 10.51 -9.81
C PHE A 138 -3.76 11.42 -10.82
N SER A 139 -4.17 12.63 -10.41
CA SER A 139 -4.88 13.59 -11.25
C SER A 139 -4.10 14.09 -12.48
N ASN A 140 -2.77 13.88 -12.54
CA ASN A 140 -1.90 14.30 -13.65
C ASN A 140 -1.39 13.12 -14.51
N TYR A 141 -2.09 11.98 -14.51
CA TYR A 141 -1.72 10.85 -15.37
C TYR A 141 -2.42 10.95 -16.73
N ASP A 142 -1.79 11.66 -17.66
CA ASP A 142 -2.34 12.11 -18.95
C ASP A 142 -2.38 11.01 -20.03
N GLY A 143 -2.42 9.73 -19.64
CA GLY A 143 -2.56 8.61 -20.58
C GLY A 143 -1.47 8.47 -21.65
N THR A 144 -0.46 9.35 -21.67
CA THR A 144 0.70 9.24 -22.55
C THR A 144 1.67 8.25 -21.94
N PHE A 145 1.61 7.02 -22.45
CA PHE A 145 2.66 6.02 -22.31
C PHE A 145 3.95 6.55 -22.93
N TYR A 146 4.72 7.34 -22.18
CA TYR A 146 6.11 7.62 -22.53
C TYR A 146 7.01 7.36 -21.32
N SER A 147 7.76 6.27 -21.48
CA SER A 147 9.08 6.02 -20.89
C SER A 147 9.22 5.63 -19.42
N HIS A 148 8.33 4.81 -18.88
CA HIS A 148 8.73 3.86 -17.84
C HIS A 148 8.25 2.45 -18.16
N LYS A 149 9.03 1.77 -19.00
CA LYS A 149 8.98 0.31 -19.24
C LYS A 149 9.18 -0.55 -17.98
N ASN A 150 9.19 0.01 -16.77
CA ASN A 150 9.71 -0.65 -15.57
C ASN A 150 8.65 -1.16 -14.57
N ILE A 151 7.38 -0.79 -14.67
CA ILE A 151 6.37 -1.29 -13.70
C ILE A 151 5.74 -2.59 -14.18
N PHE A 152 5.37 -2.70 -15.45
CA PHE A 152 4.82 -3.93 -16.02
C PHE A 152 5.88 -5.02 -16.24
N SER A 153 7.16 -4.68 -16.46
CA SER A 153 8.21 -5.71 -16.57
C SER A 153 8.57 -6.34 -15.23
N GLN A 154 8.36 -5.63 -14.10
CA GLN A 154 8.62 -6.17 -12.76
C GLN A 154 7.56 -7.18 -12.30
N ILE A 155 6.36 -7.16 -12.91
CA ILE A 155 5.25 -8.07 -12.58
C ILE A 155 5.33 -9.38 -13.38
N ILE A 156 6.01 -9.40 -14.54
CA ILE A 156 6.02 -10.54 -15.47
C ILE A 156 7.28 -11.42 -15.34
N THR A 157 8.27 -11.05 -14.51
CA THR A 157 9.52 -11.85 -14.33
C THR A 157 9.68 -12.40 -12.91
N ALA A 158 8.62 -12.98 -12.36
CA ALA A 158 8.66 -13.85 -11.18
C ALA A 158 8.22 -15.27 -11.57
#